data_AF-E1LBK1-F1
#
_entry.id   AF-E1LBK1-F1
#
_cell.length_a   1.000
_cell.length_b   1.000
_cell.length_c   1.000
_cell.angle_alpha   90.00
_cell.angle_beta   90.00
_cell.angle_gamma   90.00
#
_symmetry.space_group_name_H-M   'P 1'
#
loop_
_entity.id
_entity.type
_entity.pdbx_description
1 polymer ?
#
loop_
_entity_poly.entity_id
_entity_poly.type
_entity_poly.pdbx_seq_one_letter_code
_entity_poly.pdbx_strand_id
1 'polypeptide(L)'
;VCRLVDWAVERVRKREQHKLAAYSRMLKQNRRVLMKHPDHLTEAEHIKLCEILRISDDLRKAYALKLSFRKIFSIYGKQRIAAHLTHWLELIKASGLNEFNNFFTSFPAWMTQLTNAFLLPYSNGYTEGTNNKIKVLKRISYGLRHFGRFRVRILLLSKKNGTNHNYDWCQRRLVG
;
A
#
# COMPACT_ATOMS: atom_id res chain seq x y z
N VAL A 1 -0.67 -2.79 2.57
CA VAL A 1 -0.52 -3.67 1.37
C VAL A 1 -0.09 -2.88 0.14
N CYS A 2 -0.80 -1.85 -0.31
CA CYS A 2 -0.45 -1.07 -1.51
C CYS A 2 1.00 -0.57 -1.53
N ARG A 3 1.50 -0.07 -0.38
CA ARG A 3 2.89 0.36 -0.24
C ARG A 3 3.91 -0.75 -0.55
N LEU A 4 3.60 -2.02 -0.24
CA LEU A 4 4.48 -3.14 -0.56
C LEU A 4 4.58 -3.33 -2.09
N VAL A 5 3.45 -3.19 -2.79
CA VAL A 5 3.39 -3.25 -4.26
C VAL A 5 4.18 -2.09 -4.87
N ASP A 6 3.99 -0.87 -4.36
CA ASP A 6 4.76 0.30 -4.80
C ASP A 6 6.28 0.09 -4.56
N TRP A 7 6.67 -0.54 -3.46
CA TRP A 7 8.08 -0.90 -3.20
C TRP A 7 8.63 -1.98 -4.13
N ALA A 8 7.81 -2.92 -4.60
CA ALA A 8 8.23 -3.89 -5.59
C ALA A 8 8.50 -3.20 -6.95
N VAL A 9 7.61 -2.30 -7.39
CA VAL A 9 7.82 -1.47 -8.58
C VAL A 9 9.08 -0.59 -8.44
N GLU A 10 9.28 0.02 -7.27
CA GLU A 10 10.48 0.85 -7.02
C GLU A 10 11.77 0.02 -7.07
N ARG A 11 11.73 -1.24 -6.62
CA ARG A 11 12.88 -2.15 -6.73
C ARG A 11 13.20 -2.48 -8.19
N VAL A 12 12.18 -2.78 -9.01
CA VAL A 12 12.37 -2.98 -10.47
C VAL A 12 12.96 -1.72 -11.10
N ARG A 13 12.40 -0.54 -10.79
CA ARG A 13 12.91 0.75 -11.29
C ARG A 13 14.38 0.97 -10.94
N LYS A 14 14.79 0.67 -9.70
CA LYS A 14 16.20 0.79 -9.29
C LYS A 14 17.10 -0.17 -10.07
N ARG A 15 16.69 -1.43 -10.24
CA ARG A 15 17.45 -2.41 -11.02
C ARG A 15 17.61 -1.93 -12.48
N GLU A 16 16.52 -1.53 -13.13
CA GLU A 16 16.56 -1.00 -14.50
C GLU A 16 17.38 0.29 -14.60
N GLN A 17 17.35 1.14 -13.57
CA GLN A 17 18.20 2.34 -13.50
C GLN A 17 19.70 1.99 -13.51
N HIS A 18 20.12 0.92 -12.84
CA HIS A 18 21.51 0.46 -12.85
C HIS A 18 21.88 -0.22 -14.17
N LYS A 19 20.94 -0.97 -14.77
CA LYS A 19 21.13 -1.67 -16.05
C LYS A 19 21.22 -0.70 -17.24
N LEU A 20 20.39 0.33 -17.25
CA LEU A 20 20.23 1.28 -18.36
C LEU A 20 20.90 2.60 -18.04
N ALA A 21 22.24 2.62 -18.06
CA ALA A 21 23.05 3.78 -17.68
C ALA A 21 22.64 5.07 -18.42
N ALA A 22 22.36 4.98 -19.73
CA ALA A 22 21.91 6.11 -20.56
C ALA A 22 20.59 6.74 -20.06
N TYR A 23 19.68 5.94 -19.48
CA TYR A 23 18.37 6.37 -19.00
C TYR A 23 18.30 6.55 -17.48
N SER A 24 19.40 6.33 -16.78
CA SER A 24 19.48 6.33 -15.31
C SER A 24 18.96 7.64 -14.68
N ARG A 25 19.39 8.79 -15.22
CA ARG A 25 18.96 10.12 -14.74
C ARG A 25 17.45 10.31 -14.91
N MET A 26 16.92 9.95 -16.07
CA MET A 26 15.50 10.05 -16.40
C MET A 26 14.65 9.17 -15.45
N LEU A 27 15.05 7.91 -15.23
CA LEU A 27 14.36 7.00 -14.33
C LEU A 27 14.38 7.46 -12.87
N LYS A 28 15.48 8.09 -12.43
CA LYS A 28 15.60 8.64 -11.07
C LYS A 28 14.71 9.86 -10.87
N GLN A 29 14.71 10.79 -11.82
CA GLN A 29 13.95 12.04 -11.75
C GLN A 29 12.43 11.81 -11.83
N ASN A 30 12.00 10.88 -12.68
CA ASN A 30 10.57 10.63 -12.93
C ASN A 30 9.96 9.52 -12.07
N ARG A 31 10.62 9.08 -10.99
CA ARG A 31 10.10 8.02 -10.09
C ARG A 31 8.68 8.29 -9.59
N ARG A 32 8.30 9.56 -9.40
CA ARG A 32 6.97 9.95 -8.90
C ARG A 32 5.87 9.63 -9.91
N VAL A 33 6.17 9.75 -11.20
CA VAL A 33 5.25 9.45 -12.30
C VAL A 33 4.82 7.98 -12.24
N LEU A 34 5.77 7.06 -12.05
CA LEU A 34 5.50 5.63 -11.87
C LEU A 34 4.63 5.32 -10.63
N MET A 35 4.72 6.15 -9.58
CA MET A 35 4.04 5.91 -8.31
C MET A 35 2.65 6.55 -8.23
N LYS A 36 2.39 7.59 -9.03
CA LYS A 36 1.09 8.28 -9.07
C LYS A 36 -0.04 7.36 -9.55
N HIS A 37 -1.27 7.73 -9.19
CA HIS A 37 -2.47 7.12 -9.77
C HIS A 37 -2.65 7.62 -11.21
N PRO A 38 -3.03 6.77 -12.19
CA PRO A 38 -3.23 7.19 -13.58
C PRO A 38 -4.10 8.44 -13.72
N ASP A 39 -5.25 8.45 -13.04
CA ASP A 39 -6.24 9.54 -13.12
C ASP A 39 -5.73 10.89 -12.59
N HIS A 40 -4.61 10.92 -11.89
CA HIS A 40 -4.03 12.15 -11.36
C HIS A 40 -2.82 12.63 -12.17
N LEU A 41 -2.39 11.88 -13.19
CA LEU A 41 -1.27 12.30 -14.04
C LEU A 41 -1.67 13.50 -14.88
N THR A 42 -0.77 14.49 -15.00
CA THR A 42 -0.93 15.52 -16.01
C THR A 42 -0.58 14.97 -17.40
N GLU A 43 -1.01 15.63 -18.47
CA GLU A 43 -0.68 15.22 -19.84
C GLU A 43 0.84 15.05 -20.04
N ALA A 44 1.63 16.01 -19.55
CA ALA A 44 3.09 15.94 -19.60
C ALA A 44 3.67 14.77 -18.78
N GLU A 45 3.06 14.41 -17.64
CA GLU A 45 3.46 13.23 -16.87
C GLU A 45 3.07 11.93 -17.57
N HIS A 46 1.95 11.92 -18.30
CA HIS A 46 1.50 10.77 -19.07
C HIS A 46 2.45 10.47 -20.24
N ILE A 47 2.89 11.51 -20.97
CA ILE A 47 3.91 11.38 -22.02
C ILE A 47 5.20 10.77 -21.45
N LYS A 48 5.68 11.30 -20.32
CA LYS A 48 6.88 10.76 -19.63
C LYS A 48 6.69 9.32 -19.17
N LEU A 49 5.50 8.97 -18.69
CA LEU A 49 5.19 7.59 -18.31
C LEU A 49 5.31 6.68 -19.53
N CYS A 50 4.71 7.04 -20.66
CA CYS A 50 4.81 6.28 -21.89
C CYS A 50 6.27 6.09 -22.35
N GLU A 51 7.09 7.15 -22.29
CA GLU A 51 8.53 7.06 -22.59
C GLU A 51 9.25 6.05 -21.68
N ILE A 52 9.03 6.15 -20.37
CA ILE A 52 9.64 5.23 -19.38
C ILE A 52 9.24 3.78 -19.64
N LEU A 53 7.96 3.53 -19.92
CA LEU A 53 7.45 2.18 -20.16
C LEU A 53 7.87 1.61 -21.53
N ARG A 54 8.28 2.47 -22.48
CA ARG A 54 8.85 2.04 -23.77
C ARG A 54 10.31 1.58 -23.63
N ILE A 55 11.03 2.09 -22.65
CA ILE A 55 12.47 1.82 -22.47
C ILE A 55 12.74 0.43 -21.87
N SER A 56 11.86 -0.06 -20.99
CA SER A 56 12.04 -1.36 -20.33
C SER A 56 10.73 -2.13 -20.21
N ASP A 57 10.72 -3.34 -20.76
CA ASP A 57 9.60 -4.28 -20.63
C ASP A 57 9.34 -4.66 -19.17
N ASP A 58 10.38 -4.76 -18.35
CA ASP A 58 10.23 -5.12 -16.94
C ASP A 58 9.56 -3.99 -16.15
N LEU A 59 9.87 -2.73 -16.46
CA LEU A 59 9.15 -1.58 -15.90
C LEU A 59 7.69 -1.56 -16.34
N ARG A 60 7.41 -1.90 -17.60
CA ARG A 60 6.06 -2.03 -18.15
C ARG A 60 5.26 -3.10 -17.43
N LYS A 61 5.82 -4.30 -17.27
CA LYS A 61 5.23 -5.41 -16.51
C LYS A 61 4.98 -5.02 -15.05
N ALA A 62 5.96 -4.42 -14.38
CA ALA A 62 5.83 -3.99 -12.99
C ALA A 62 4.71 -2.96 -12.81
N TYR A 63 4.62 -1.99 -13.72
CA TYR A 63 3.55 -0.98 -13.71
C TYR A 63 2.18 -1.62 -13.97
N ALA A 64 2.07 -2.54 -14.93
CA ALA A 64 0.84 -3.28 -15.19
C ALA A 64 0.38 -4.10 -13.97
N LEU A 65 1.30 -4.77 -13.27
CA LEU A 65 1.00 -5.50 -12.03
C LEU A 65 0.46 -4.58 -10.93
N LYS A 66 1.05 -3.39 -10.78
CA LYS A 66 0.56 -2.37 -9.83
C LYS A 66 -0.86 -1.92 -10.16
N LEU A 67 -1.15 -1.64 -11.44
CA LEU A 67 -2.49 -1.25 -11.86
C LEU A 67 -3.50 -2.39 -11.70
N SER A 68 -3.11 -3.61 -12.07
CA SER A 68 -3.93 -4.81 -11.88
C SER A 68 -4.30 -4.99 -10.41
N PHE A 69 -3.32 -4.87 -9.50
CA PHE A 69 -3.56 -4.93 -8.05
C PHE A 69 -4.57 -3.88 -7.58
N ARG A 70 -4.49 -2.65 -8.10
CA ARG A 70 -5.38 -1.54 -7.69
C ARG A 70 -6.84 -1.78 -8.04
N LYS A 71 -7.14 -2.65 -9.01
CA LYS A 71 -8.53 -3.02 -9.33
C LYS A 71 -9.27 -3.63 -8.13
N ILE A 72 -8.55 -4.18 -7.14
CA ILE A 72 -9.13 -4.69 -5.90
C ILE A 72 -10.01 -3.67 -5.16
N PHE A 73 -9.73 -2.36 -5.32
CA PHE A 73 -10.52 -1.30 -4.69
C PHE A 73 -11.91 -1.13 -5.31
N SER A 74 -12.17 -1.71 -6.48
CA SER A 74 -13.47 -1.70 -7.15
C SER A 74 -14.21 -3.03 -7.03
N ILE A 75 -13.63 -4.02 -6.31
CA ILE A 75 -14.21 -5.35 -6.12
C ILE A 75 -15.00 -5.39 -4.80
N TYR A 76 -16.14 -6.08 -4.86
CA TYR A 76 -17.06 -6.30 -3.74
C TYR A 76 -17.19 -7.81 -3.50
N GLY A 77 -17.41 -8.21 -2.25
CA GLY A 77 -17.56 -9.61 -1.87
C GLY A 77 -16.26 -10.33 -1.52
N LYS A 78 -16.28 -11.06 -0.39
CA LYS A 78 -15.11 -11.76 0.18
C LYS A 78 -14.45 -12.71 -0.81
N GLN A 79 -15.26 -13.53 -1.49
CA GLN A 79 -14.77 -14.54 -2.44
C GLN A 79 -14.11 -13.90 -3.67
N ARG A 80 -14.72 -12.84 -4.22
CA ARG A 80 -14.18 -12.12 -5.39
C ARG A 80 -12.87 -11.43 -5.07
N ILE A 81 -12.74 -10.84 -3.87
CA ILE A 81 -11.48 -10.24 -3.40
C ILE A 81 -10.38 -11.30 -3.29
N ALA A 82 -10.67 -12.45 -2.67
CA ALA A 82 -9.71 -13.55 -2.54
C ALA A 82 -9.30 -14.15 -3.90
N ALA A 83 -10.26 -14.33 -4.81
CA ALA A 83 -10.02 -14.77 -6.18
C ALA A 83 -9.12 -13.77 -6.94
N HIS A 84 -9.38 -12.47 -6.81
CA HIS A 84 -8.56 -11.45 -7.42
C HIS A 84 -7.11 -11.45 -6.89
N LEU A 85 -6.92 -11.60 -5.57
CA LEU A 85 -5.58 -11.70 -4.98
C LEU A 85 -4.83 -12.93 -5.50
N THR A 86 -5.51 -14.06 -5.62
CA THR A 86 -4.94 -15.31 -6.16
C THR A 86 -4.54 -15.14 -7.62
N HIS A 87 -5.44 -14.63 -8.45
CA HIS A 87 -5.16 -14.33 -9.85
C HIS A 87 -4.02 -13.32 -10.01
N TRP A 88 -3.96 -12.31 -9.15
CA TRP A 88 -2.86 -11.35 -9.17
C TRP A 88 -1.50 -12.00 -8.90
N LEU A 89 -1.42 -13.01 -8.01
CA LEU A 89 -0.20 -13.79 -7.82
C LEU A 89 0.18 -14.61 -9.07
N GLU A 90 -0.78 -15.15 -9.80
CA GLU A 90 -0.53 -15.84 -11.08
C GLU A 90 0.08 -14.87 -12.11
N LEU A 91 -0.44 -13.64 -12.19
CA LEU A 91 0.11 -12.60 -13.06
C LEU A 91 1.56 -12.24 -12.66
N ILE A 92 1.86 -12.18 -11.36
CA ILE A 92 3.24 -11.98 -10.89
C ILE A 92 4.12 -13.13 -11.38
N LYS A 93 3.66 -14.38 -11.24
CA LYS A 93 4.41 -15.57 -11.66
C LYS A 93 4.70 -15.52 -13.17
N ALA A 94 3.70 -15.17 -13.98
CA ALA A 94 3.84 -15.01 -15.42
C ALA A 94 4.78 -13.85 -15.82
N SER A 95 4.87 -12.80 -15.00
CA SER A 95 5.73 -11.64 -15.29
C SER A 95 7.23 -11.94 -15.18
N GLY A 96 7.63 -12.95 -14.38
CA GLY A 96 9.02 -13.29 -14.14
C GLY A 96 9.80 -12.27 -13.30
N LEU A 97 9.14 -11.34 -12.62
CA LEU A 97 9.80 -10.27 -11.85
C LEU A 97 10.14 -10.71 -10.43
N ASN A 98 11.43 -10.96 -10.18
CA ASN A 98 11.93 -11.43 -8.88
C ASN A 98 11.65 -10.48 -7.71
N GLU A 99 11.50 -9.18 -7.97
CA GLU A 99 11.21 -8.16 -6.96
C GLU A 99 9.83 -8.33 -6.31
N PHE A 100 8.95 -9.10 -6.93
CA PHE A 100 7.61 -9.44 -6.44
C PHE A 100 7.54 -10.81 -5.77
N ASN A 101 8.64 -11.60 -5.73
CA ASN A 101 8.61 -12.98 -5.22
C ASN A 101 8.19 -13.07 -3.74
N ASN A 102 8.42 -12.02 -2.96
CA ASN A 102 8.02 -11.98 -1.54
C ASN A 102 6.50 -12.14 -1.35
N PHE A 103 5.70 -11.81 -2.37
CA PHE A 103 4.25 -11.95 -2.33
C PHE A 103 3.80 -13.42 -2.36
N PHE A 104 4.56 -14.33 -2.98
CA PHE A 104 4.22 -15.76 -3.00
C PHE A 104 4.21 -16.40 -1.62
N THR A 105 5.02 -15.90 -0.68
CA THR A 105 5.00 -16.36 0.71
C THR A 105 4.03 -15.55 1.55
N SER A 106 4.09 -14.21 1.41
CA SER A 106 3.37 -13.31 2.31
C SER A 106 1.85 -13.33 2.09
N PHE A 107 1.39 -13.37 0.84
CA PHE A 107 -0.03 -13.24 0.55
C PHE A 107 -0.83 -14.50 0.95
N PRO A 108 -0.39 -15.73 0.61
CA PRO A 108 -1.10 -16.92 1.07
C PRO A 108 -1.18 -17.01 2.59
N ALA A 109 -0.08 -16.70 3.30
CA ALA A 109 -0.04 -16.73 4.76
C ALA A 109 -0.98 -15.69 5.43
N TRP A 110 -1.29 -14.59 4.73
CA TRP A 110 -2.10 -13.49 5.25
C TRP A 110 -3.42 -13.31 4.50
N MET A 111 -3.86 -14.31 3.71
CA MET A 111 -4.97 -14.17 2.78
C MET A 111 -6.24 -13.67 3.46
N THR A 112 -6.61 -14.28 4.60
CA THR A 112 -7.79 -13.89 5.38
C THR A 112 -7.71 -12.43 5.84
N GLN A 113 -6.57 -11.99 6.35
CA GLN A 113 -6.35 -10.62 6.82
C GLN A 113 -6.37 -9.63 5.66
N LEU A 114 -5.76 -9.98 4.53
CA LEU A 114 -5.79 -9.18 3.31
C LEU A 114 -7.22 -9.00 2.81
N THR A 115 -7.97 -10.09 2.67
CA THR A 115 -9.37 -10.03 2.24
C THR A 115 -10.19 -9.17 3.19
N ASN A 116 -10.05 -9.35 4.51
CA ASN A 116 -10.77 -8.55 5.50
C ASN A 116 -10.38 -7.06 5.44
N ALA A 117 -9.11 -6.74 5.17
CA ALA A 117 -8.64 -5.36 5.05
C ALA A 117 -9.24 -4.62 3.85
N PHE A 118 -9.62 -5.34 2.78
CA PHE A 118 -10.33 -4.76 1.64
C PHE A 118 -11.85 -4.87 1.76
N LEU A 119 -12.36 -5.82 2.53
CA LEU A 119 -13.80 -5.99 2.75
C LEU A 119 -14.36 -4.98 3.77
N LEU A 120 -13.66 -4.80 4.89
CA LEU A 120 -14.12 -4.02 6.03
C LEU A 120 -13.78 -2.53 5.90
N PRO A 121 -14.57 -1.62 6.51
CA PRO A 121 -14.33 -0.17 6.49
C PRO A 121 -13.24 0.28 7.46
N TYR A 122 -12.67 -0.64 8.22
CA TYR A 122 -11.71 -0.28 9.26
C TYR A 122 -10.38 0.10 8.64
N SER A 123 -9.97 1.34 8.92
CA SER A 123 -8.62 1.80 8.63
C SER A 123 -7.75 1.72 9.87
N ASN A 124 -6.44 1.63 9.67
CA ASN A 124 -5.47 1.78 10.76
C ASN A 124 -5.38 3.22 11.29
N GLY A 125 -6.16 4.18 10.77
CA GLY A 125 -6.07 5.58 11.18
C GLY A 125 -6.31 5.79 12.68
N TYR A 126 -7.26 5.05 13.27
CA TYR A 126 -7.51 5.12 14.71
C TYR A 126 -6.35 4.58 15.55
N THR A 127 -5.81 3.42 15.17
CA THR A 127 -4.68 2.80 15.87
C THR A 127 -3.40 3.63 15.70
N GLU A 128 -3.17 4.19 14.50
CA GLU A 128 -2.08 5.13 14.23
C GLU A 128 -2.21 6.43 15.05
N GLY A 129 -3.42 7.01 15.12
CA GLY A 129 -3.70 8.19 15.93
C GLY A 129 -3.46 7.95 17.42
N THR A 130 -3.89 6.78 17.92
CA THR A 130 -3.64 6.35 19.29
C THR A 130 -2.14 6.18 19.55
N ASN A 131 -1.42 5.50 18.64
CA ASN A 131 0.03 5.35 18.72
C ASN A 131 0.76 6.70 18.70
N ASN A 132 0.29 7.67 17.91
CA ASN A 132 0.87 9.01 17.89
C ASN A 132 0.65 9.75 19.21
N LYS A 133 -0.55 9.69 19.80
CA LYS A 133 -0.83 10.25 21.14
C LYS A 133 0.10 9.65 22.20
N ILE A 134 0.30 8.33 22.19
CA ILE A 134 1.23 7.64 23.10
C ILE A 134 2.68 8.10 22.87
N LYS A 135 3.11 8.25 21.61
CA LYS A 135 4.46 8.74 21.27
C LYS A 135 4.67 10.18 21.74
N VAL A 136 3.69 11.06 21.55
CA VAL A 136 3.73 12.44 22.08
C VAL A 136 3.82 12.41 23.59
N LEU A 137 2.97 11.62 24.27
CA LEU A 137 3.01 11.47 25.72
C LEU A 137 4.40 11.00 26.20
N LYS A 138 5.01 10.03 25.51
CA LYS A 138 6.36 9.55 25.81
C LYS A 138 7.40 10.67 25.72
N ARG A 139 7.35 11.51 24.67
CA ARG A 139 8.30 12.62 24.46
C ARG A 139 8.19 13.71 25.53
N ILE A 140 6.98 14.05 25.95
CA ILE A 140 6.76 15.13 26.94
C ILE A 140 6.92 14.68 28.39
N SER A 141 6.89 13.38 28.66
CA SER A 141 6.92 12.83 30.03
C SER A 141 8.35 12.55 30.52
N TYR A 142 9.31 13.42 30.22
CA TYR A 142 10.72 13.30 30.62
C TYR A 142 10.86 12.76 32.06
N GLY A 143 11.64 11.69 32.25
CA GLY A 143 11.91 11.13 33.57
C GLY A 143 10.88 10.13 34.13
N LEU A 144 9.91 9.64 33.34
CA LEU A 144 9.05 8.53 33.78
C LEU A 144 9.85 7.22 33.96
N ARG A 145 10.21 6.92 35.21
CA ARG A 145 10.94 5.69 35.61
C ARG A 145 10.05 4.45 35.77
N HIS A 146 8.74 4.64 35.95
CA HIS A 146 7.79 3.55 36.23
C HIS A 146 6.72 3.42 35.15
N PHE A 147 6.66 2.25 34.52
CA PHE A 147 5.65 1.94 33.49
C PHE A 147 4.22 2.07 34.00
N GLY A 148 3.94 1.74 35.27
CA GLY A 148 2.61 1.89 35.86
C GLY A 148 2.06 3.33 35.76
N ARG A 149 2.90 4.33 36.03
CA ARG A 149 2.53 5.76 35.90
C ARG A 149 2.30 6.15 34.44
N PHE A 150 3.09 5.59 33.52
CA PHE A 150 2.91 5.80 32.08
C PHE A 150 1.58 5.18 31.58
N ARG A 151 1.25 3.96 32.01
CA ARG A 151 -0.02 3.29 31.68
C ARG A 151 -1.24 4.08 32.15
N VAL A 152 -1.22 4.60 33.37
CA VAL A 152 -2.32 5.45 33.88
C VAL A 152 -2.54 6.67 32.99
N ARG A 153 -1.45 7.35 32.58
CA ARG A 153 -1.54 8.51 31.66
C ARG A 153 -2.09 8.12 30.28
N ILE A 154 -1.73 6.96 29.74
CA ILE A 154 -2.31 6.44 28.48
C ILE A 154 -3.83 6.25 28.61
N LEU A 155 -4.28 5.59 29.69
CA LEU A 155 -5.71 5.33 29.92
C LEU A 155 -6.53 6.62 30.12
N LEU A 156 -5.95 7.65 30.73
CA LEU A 156 -6.58 8.96 30.86
C LEU A 156 -6.75 9.65 29.50
N LEU A 157 -5.78 9.50 28.58
CA LEU A 157 -5.86 10.06 27.23
C LEU A 157 -6.91 9.35 26.35
N SER A 158 -7.16 8.05 26.55
CA SER A 158 -8.11 7.28 25.75
C SER A 158 -9.57 7.57 26.10
N LYS A 159 -9.88 7.87 27.36
CA LYS A 159 -11.27 8.11 27.85
C LYS A 159 -11.95 9.35 27.25
N LYS A 160 -11.20 10.31 26.68
CA LYS A 160 -11.72 11.59 26.17
C LYS A 160 -12.26 11.57 24.73
N ASN A 161 -12.17 10.47 23.99
CA ASN A 161 -12.44 10.46 22.52
C ASN A 161 -13.62 9.56 22.11
N GLY A 162 -14.79 9.71 22.73
CA GLY A 162 -16.03 9.12 22.21
C GLY A 162 -16.61 10.00 21.10
N THR A 163 -16.42 9.64 19.83
CA THR A 163 -17.16 10.26 18.72
C THR A 163 -17.80 9.21 17.82
N ASN A 164 -19.12 9.34 17.67
CA ASN A 164 -19.97 8.62 16.72
C ASN A 164 -19.38 8.67 15.31
N HIS A 165 -19.28 7.52 14.66
CA HIS A 165 -18.99 7.43 13.24
C HIS A 165 -20.15 6.75 12.52
N ASN A 166 -20.74 7.45 11.55
CA ASN A 166 -21.73 6.91 10.62
C ASN A 166 -21.00 6.37 9.38
N TYR A 167 -21.22 5.10 9.02
CA TYR A 167 -20.47 4.42 7.94
C TYR A 167 -21.41 3.91 6.82
N ASP A 168 -21.90 4.81 5.98
CA ASP A 168 -22.78 4.49 4.83
C ASP A 168 -22.10 3.67 3.71
N TRP A 169 -20.78 3.75 3.60
CA TRP A 169 -19.99 2.94 2.65
C TRP A 169 -19.95 1.44 3.02
N CYS A 170 -20.19 1.11 4.28
CA CYS A 170 -19.98 -0.23 4.83
C CYS A 170 -21.07 -1.24 4.41
N GLN A 171 -22.32 -0.80 4.25
CA GLN A 171 -23.42 -1.69 3.89
C GLN A 171 -23.31 -2.19 2.44
N ARG A 172 -22.75 -1.39 1.54
CA ARG A 172 -22.62 -1.75 0.12
C ARG A 172 -21.57 -2.83 -0.16
N ARG A 173 -20.56 -3.02 0.71
CA ARG A 173 -19.47 -4.00 0.51
C ARG A 173 -19.72 -5.39 1.08
N LEU A 174 -20.58 -5.49 2.08
CA LEU A 174 -20.89 -6.74 2.76
C LEU A 174 -21.99 -7.55 2.05
N VAL A 175 -22.82 -6.89 1.24
CA VAL A 175 -24.04 -7.46 0.63
C VAL A 175 -23.81 -7.92 -0.82
N GLY A 176 -22.62 -7.72 -1.39
CA GLY A 176 -22.28 -8.01 -2.79
C GLY A 176 -21.44 -9.26 -3.03
#